data_AF-A0A1V3S9M6-F1
#
_entry.id   AF-A0A1V3S9M6-F1
#
_cell.length_a   1.000
_cell.length_b   1.000
_cell.length_c   1.000
_cell.angle_alpha   90.00
_cell.angle_beta   90.00
_cell.angle_gamma   90.00
#
_symmetry.space_group_name_H-M   'P 1'
#
loop_
_entity.id
_entity.type
_entity.pdbx_description
1 polymer ?
#
loop_
_entity_poly.entity_id
_entity_poly.type
_entity_poly.pdbx_seq_one_letter_code
_entity_poly.pdbx_strand_id
1 'polypeptide(L)'
;MNALQAMQDAQWRHDNRLPPDDGEALELARAEWIENAVEQLVDRRSDVRFKRRLYAAQGITFKYFAAEVEQYAIASACKSPCAIGEMIIGGLFGDKSLARDGAIDLMAGPDPREQVRIIARRLLRALADDALIAQAEDDAL
;
A
#
# COMPACT_ATOMS: atom_id res chain seq x y z
N MET A 1 9.08 -22.10 -30.35
CA MET A 1 7.97 -21.14 -30.33
C MET A 1 8.54 -19.78 -30.70
N ASN A 2 8.10 -19.16 -31.79
CA ASN A 2 8.58 -17.84 -32.20
C ASN A 2 7.68 -16.73 -31.62
N ALA A 3 8.16 -15.47 -31.61
CA ALA A 3 7.43 -14.35 -31.00
C ALA A 3 6.03 -14.13 -31.60
N LEU A 4 5.85 -14.43 -32.88
CA LEU A 4 4.57 -14.33 -33.58
C LEU A 4 3.55 -15.35 -33.05
N GLN A 5 3.97 -16.60 -32.83
CA GLN A 5 3.13 -17.63 -32.20
C GLN A 5 2.76 -17.26 -30.76
N ALA A 6 3.70 -16.73 -29.98
CA ALA A 6 3.43 -16.30 -28.60
C ALA A 6 2.39 -15.16 -28.53
N MET A 7 2.48 -14.21 -29.47
CA MET A 7 1.53 -13.10 -29.57
C MET A 7 0.13 -13.57 -29.97
N GLN A 8 0.02 -14.44 -30.98
CA GLN A 8 -1.26 -15.00 -31.42
C GLN A 8 -1.93 -15.83 -30.33
N ASP A 9 -1.15 -16.61 -29.58
CA ASP A 9 -1.62 -17.38 -28.44
C ASP A 9 -2.13 -16.48 -27.30
N ALA A 10 -1.44 -15.39 -27.00
CA ALA A 10 -1.88 -14.41 -26.00
C ALA A 10 -3.17 -13.71 -26.42
N GLN A 11 -3.26 -13.32 -27.70
CA GLN A 11 -4.45 -12.71 -28.29
C GLN A 11 -5.65 -13.68 -28.21
N TRP A 12 -5.47 -14.92 -28.66
CA TRP A 12 -6.52 -15.94 -28.60
C TRP A 12 -7.00 -16.21 -27.18
N ARG A 13 -6.09 -16.28 -26.20
CA ARG A 13 -6.46 -16.45 -24.78
C ARG A 13 -7.21 -15.25 -24.23
N HIS A 14 -6.88 -14.04 -24.66
CA HIS A 14 -7.59 -12.83 -24.25
C HIS A 14 -9.00 -12.77 -24.85
N ASP A 15 -9.12 -13.02 -26.15
CA ASP A 15 -10.40 -12.96 -26.88
C ASP A 15 -11.39 -14.06 -26.46
N ASN A 16 -10.88 -15.21 -25.99
CA ASN A 16 -11.70 -16.33 -25.49
C ASN A 16 -11.76 -16.40 -23.96
N ARG A 17 -11.27 -15.40 -23.24
CA ARG A 17 -11.37 -15.36 -21.77
C ARG A 17 -12.84 -15.16 -21.40
N LEU A 18 -13.40 -16.11 -20.66
CA LEU A 18 -14.71 -15.93 -20.05
C LEU A 18 -14.64 -14.77 -19.04
N PRO A 19 -15.73 -14.02 -18.81
CA PRO A 19 -15.79 -13.09 -17.70
C PRO A 19 -15.33 -13.80 -16.42
N PRO A 20 -14.52 -13.14 -15.57
CA PRO A 20 -14.18 -13.72 -14.27
C PRO A 20 -15.47 -14.09 -13.55
N ASP A 21 -15.44 -15.21 -12.83
CA ASP A 21 -16.57 -15.52 -11.96
C ASP A 21 -16.70 -14.45 -10.86
N ASP A 22 -17.87 -14.37 -10.23
CA ASP A 22 -18.17 -13.32 -9.27
C ASP A 22 -17.16 -13.27 -8.10
N GLY A 23 -16.51 -14.41 -7.76
CA GLY A 23 -15.49 -14.50 -6.73
C GLY A 23 -14.13 -13.95 -7.19
N GLU A 24 -13.69 -14.34 -8.39
CA GLU A 24 -12.45 -13.82 -9.00
C GLU A 24 -12.55 -12.31 -9.25
N ALA A 25 -13.72 -11.82 -9.69
CA ALA A 25 -13.98 -10.40 -9.89
C ALA A 25 -13.90 -9.62 -8.56
N LEU A 26 -14.46 -10.16 -7.48
CA LEU A 26 -14.40 -9.54 -6.16
C LEU A 26 -12.96 -9.46 -5.62
N GLU A 27 -12.17 -10.54 -5.74
CA GLU A 27 -10.78 -10.54 -5.30
C GLU A 27 -9.92 -9.56 -6.11
N LEU A 28 -10.18 -9.44 -7.43
CA LEU A 28 -9.52 -8.43 -8.26
C LEU A 28 -9.88 -7.00 -7.81
N ALA A 29 -11.16 -6.73 -7.56
CA ALA A 29 -11.63 -5.42 -7.07
C ALA A 29 -11.02 -5.08 -5.70
N ARG A 30 -10.90 -6.07 -4.80
CA ARG A 30 -10.23 -5.91 -3.50
C ARG A 30 -8.76 -5.54 -3.68
N ALA A 31 -8.04 -6.27 -4.53
CA ALA A 31 -6.64 -6.02 -4.80
C ALA A 31 -6.42 -4.62 -5.37
N GLU A 32 -7.22 -4.22 -6.36
CA GLU A 32 -7.16 -2.90 -6.98
C GLU A 32 -7.46 -1.78 -5.98
N TRP A 33 -8.52 -1.93 -5.17
CA TRP A 33 -8.84 -0.97 -4.12
C TRP A 33 -7.68 -0.81 -3.12
N ILE A 34 -7.09 -1.91 -2.67
CA ILE A 34 -5.95 -1.88 -1.75
C ILE A 34 -4.76 -1.16 -2.36
N GLU A 35 -4.37 -1.46 -3.60
CA GLU A 35 -3.21 -0.81 -4.22
C GLU A 35 -3.44 0.70 -4.42
N ASN A 36 -4.65 1.10 -4.83
CA ASN A 36 -5.01 2.52 -4.94
C ASN A 36 -4.95 3.22 -3.57
N ALA A 37 -5.45 2.57 -2.51
CA ALA A 37 -5.39 3.09 -1.15
C ALA A 37 -3.94 3.14 -0.61
N VAL A 38 -3.08 2.20 -0.99
CA VAL A 38 -1.64 2.23 -0.67
C VAL A 38 -0.96 3.41 -1.35
N GLU A 39 -1.24 3.69 -2.62
CA GLU A 39 -0.71 4.87 -3.31
C GLU A 39 -1.13 6.16 -2.58
N GLN A 40 -2.40 6.26 -2.20
CA GLN A 40 -2.93 7.41 -1.46
C GLN A 40 -2.23 7.61 -0.10
N LEU A 41 -1.99 6.52 0.62
CA LEU A 41 -1.42 6.56 1.97
C LEU A 41 0.10 6.77 1.96
N VAL A 42 0.81 6.09 1.06
CA VAL A 42 2.29 6.07 1.02
C VAL A 42 2.83 7.20 0.15
N ASP A 43 2.36 7.31 -1.10
CA ASP A 43 2.95 8.21 -2.10
C ASP A 43 2.41 9.63 -1.97
N ARG A 44 1.09 9.73 -1.77
CA ARG A 44 0.40 11.02 -1.58
C ARG A 44 0.40 11.49 -0.12
N ARG A 45 0.80 10.62 0.82
CA ARG A 45 0.92 10.92 2.27
C ARG A 45 -0.39 11.48 2.84
N SER A 46 -1.51 10.86 2.45
CA SER A 46 -2.85 11.34 2.77
C SER A 46 -3.69 10.26 3.44
N ASP A 47 -4.71 10.66 4.20
CA ASP A 47 -5.64 9.73 4.81
C ASP A 47 -6.45 8.97 3.74
N VAL A 48 -6.68 7.69 3.96
CA VAL A 48 -7.66 6.89 3.22
C VAL A 48 -8.96 6.94 4.02
N ARG A 49 -10.06 7.36 3.38
CA ARG A 49 -11.38 7.48 4.02
C ARG A 49 -12.48 7.04 3.08
N PHE A 50 -13.47 6.33 3.60
CA PHE A 50 -14.70 5.95 2.90
C PHE A 50 -15.85 5.90 3.91
N LYS A 51 -17.09 5.83 3.43
CA LYS A 51 -18.25 5.80 4.32
C LYS A 51 -19.35 4.93 3.73
N ARG A 52 -19.71 3.87 4.45
CA ARG A 52 -20.92 3.09 4.15
C ARG A 52 -22.18 3.85 4.55
N ARG A 53 -23.28 3.62 3.86
CA ARG A 53 -24.59 4.21 4.14
C ARG A 53 -25.04 3.82 5.55
N LEU A 54 -25.44 4.80 6.36
CA LEU A 54 -25.83 4.65 7.77
C LEU A 54 -24.70 4.26 8.75
N TYR A 55 -23.45 4.14 8.31
CA TYR A 55 -22.30 3.92 9.18
C TYR A 55 -21.48 5.20 9.39
N ALA A 56 -20.62 5.19 10.40
CA ALA A 56 -19.59 6.21 10.57
C ALA A 56 -18.55 6.13 9.43
N ALA A 57 -17.85 7.23 9.16
CA ALA A 57 -16.73 7.21 8.24
C ALA A 57 -15.63 6.29 8.77
N GLN A 58 -15.08 5.46 7.89
CA GLN A 58 -14.03 4.49 8.17
C GLN A 58 -12.77 4.84 7.36
N GLY A 59 -11.63 4.30 7.76
CA GLY A 59 -10.38 4.53 7.04
C GLY A 59 -9.13 4.45 7.90
N ILE A 60 -8.00 4.74 7.27
CA ILE A 60 -6.68 4.81 7.89
C ILE A 60 -6.16 6.24 7.75
N THR A 61 -5.85 6.87 8.89
CA THR A 61 -5.16 8.17 8.87
C THR A 61 -3.67 7.97 8.59
N PHE A 62 -3.06 8.94 7.92
CA PHE A 62 -1.61 8.95 7.70
C PHE A 62 -0.83 8.90 9.02
N LYS A 63 -1.34 9.55 10.07
CA LYS A 63 -0.71 9.54 11.39
C LYS A 63 -0.72 8.14 12.03
N TYR A 64 -1.84 7.41 11.94
CA TYR A 64 -1.91 6.04 12.44
C TYR A 64 -0.97 5.12 11.65
N PHE A 65 -0.95 5.25 10.33
CA PHE A 65 -0.01 4.54 9.48
C PHE A 65 1.47 4.83 9.83
N ALA A 66 1.83 6.10 10.02
CA ALA A 66 3.18 6.49 10.42
C ALA A 66 3.59 5.88 11.77
N ALA A 67 2.65 5.78 12.73
CA ALA A 67 2.90 5.13 14.01
C ALA A 67 3.18 3.62 13.87
N GLU A 68 2.49 2.93 12.96
CA GLU A 68 2.75 1.52 12.65
C GLU A 68 4.12 1.32 11.97
N VAL A 69 4.53 2.25 11.11
CA VAL A 69 5.88 2.27 10.51
C VAL A 69 6.94 2.51 11.60
N GLU A 70 6.71 3.45 12.51
CA GLU A 70 7.59 3.71 13.65
C GLU A 70 7.72 2.48 14.55
N GLN A 71 6.62 1.81 14.88
CA GLN A 71 6.63 0.58 15.67
C GLN A 71 7.45 -0.52 14.99
N TYR A 72 7.32 -0.68 13.68
CA TYR A 72 8.14 -1.61 12.91
C TYR A 72 9.63 -1.26 12.98
N ALA A 73 9.97 0.02 12.76
CA ALA A 73 11.35 0.49 12.78
C ALA A 73 12.02 0.30 14.16
N ILE A 74 11.31 0.58 15.25
CA ILE A 74 11.79 0.38 16.62
C ILE A 74 11.98 -1.10 16.94
N ALA A 75 11.11 -1.97 16.43
CA ALA A 75 11.21 -3.42 16.62
C ALA A 75 12.19 -4.09 15.66
N SER A 76 12.83 -3.34 14.76
CA SER A 76 13.73 -3.88 13.76
C SER A 76 15.02 -4.42 14.37
N ALA A 77 15.71 -5.28 13.63
CA ALA A 77 17.05 -5.75 13.98
C ALA A 77 18.15 -4.75 13.54
N CYS A 78 17.83 -3.45 13.46
CA CYS A 78 18.79 -2.42 13.08
C CYS A 78 20.04 -2.47 13.96
N LYS A 79 21.21 -2.48 13.32
CA LYS A 79 22.52 -2.56 14.00
C LYS A 79 23.20 -1.21 14.14
N SER A 80 22.68 -0.17 13.49
CA SER A 80 23.26 1.16 13.57
C SER A 80 22.97 1.76 14.95
N PRO A 81 24.01 2.23 15.67
CA PRO A 81 23.83 2.82 17.00
C PRO A 81 23.25 4.24 16.95
N CYS A 82 23.20 4.87 15.76
CA CYS A 82 22.86 6.28 15.61
C CYS A 82 21.84 6.58 14.52
N ALA A 83 21.23 5.58 13.88
CA ALA A 83 20.30 5.77 12.76
C ALA A 83 19.14 6.74 13.07
N ILE A 84 18.57 6.68 14.27
CA ILE A 84 17.54 7.64 14.72
C ILE A 84 18.11 9.06 14.80
N GLY A 85 19.31 9.21 15.36
CA GLY A 85 19.98 10.50 15.48
C GLY A 85 20.30 11.12 14.12
N GLU A 86 20.83 10.33 13.18
CA GLU A 86 21.10 10.74 11.80
C GLU A 86 19.82 11.14 11.07
N MET A 87 18.74 10.37 11.25
CA MET A 87 17.41 10.71 10.72
C MET A 87 16.93 12.09 11.19
N ILE A 88 17.04 12.35 12.50
CA ILE A 88 16.62 13.61 13.12
C ILE A 88 17.51 14.78 12.69
N ILE A 89 18.84 14.62 12.75
CA ILE A 89 19.80 15.67 12.36
C ILE A 89 19.60 16.02 10.89
N GLY A 90 19.55 15.03 10.00
CA GLY A 90 19.33 15.27 8.58
C GLY A 90 18.00 15.97 8.29
N GLY A 91 16.93 15.54 8.96
CA GLY A 91 15.60 16.14 8.80
C GLY A 91 15.54 17.60 9.26
N LEU A 92 16.15 17.93 10.41
CA LEU A 92 16.12 19.29 10.99
C LEU A 92 17.06 20.27 10.28
N PHE A 93 18.22 19.80 9.82
CA PHE A 93 19.23 20.65 9.19
C PHE A 93 19.21 20.61 7.65
N GLY A 94 18.25 19.89 7.05
CA GLY A 94 18.02 19.88 5.61
C GLY A 94 18.89 18.90 4.81
N ASP A 95 19.65 18.02 5.48
CA ASP A 95 20.37 16.93 4.83
C ASP A 95 19.43 15.73 4.59
N LYS A 96 18.78 15.75 3.43
CA LYS A 96 17.84 14.70 3.00
C LYS A 96 18.52 13.35 2.76
N SER A 97 19.83 13.32 2.52
CA SER A 97 20.56 12.06 2.33
C SER A 97 20.82 11.41 3.68
N LEU A 98 21.38 12.16 4.63
CA LEU A 98 21.58 11.66 5.99
C LEU A 98 20.28 11.21 6.64
N ALA A 99 19.21 12.00 6.47
CA ALA A 99 17.89 11.66 7.02
C ALA A 99 17.37 10.31 6.49
N ARG A 100 17.56 10.10 5.19
CA ARG A 100 17.12 8.91 4.46
C ARG A 100 17.98 7.70 4.78
N ASP A 101 19.29 7.87 4.92
CA ASP A 101 20.20 6.77 5.22
C ASP A 101 19.91 6.21 6.62
N GLY A 102 19.70 7.09 7.61
CA GLY A 102 19.24 6.67 8.95
C GLY A 102 17.88 5.97 8.91
N ALA A 103 16.94 6.43 8.08
CA ALA A 103 15.65 5.74 7.91
C ALA A 103 15.80 4.36 7.22
N ILE A 104 16.69 4.23 6.23
CA ILE A 104 16.98 2.95 5.55
C ILE A 104 17.56 1.95 6.55
N ASP A 105 18.52 2.38 7.36
CA ASP A 105 19.14 1.55 8.40
C ASP A 105 18.11 1.06 9.42
N LEU A 106 17.21 1.95 9.87
CA LEU A 106 16.13 1.62 10.81
C LEU A 106 15.14 0.58 10.29
N MET A 107 14.91 0.52 8.98
CA MET A 107 13.99 -0.46 8.41
C MET A 107 14.64 -1.85 8.28
N ALA A 108 15.97 -1.95 8.37
CA ALA A 108 16.76 -3.19 8.48
C ALA A 108 16.36 -4.34 7.53
N GLY A 109 15.91 -4.01 6.31
CA GLY A 109 15.41 -4.96 5.31
C GLY A 109 16.00 -4.71 3.92
N PRO A 110 15.84 -5.68 2.99
CA PRO A 110 16.40 -5.57 1.63
C PRO A 110 15.75 -4.46 0.80
N ASP A 111 14.47 -4.16 1.06
CA ASP A 111 13.76 -3.03 0.46
C ASP A 111 12.91 -2.31 1.52
N PRO A 112 13.48 -1.27 2.16
CA PRO A 112 12.77 -0.45 3.14
C PRO A 112 11.49 0.19 2.60
N ARG A 113 11.45 0.58 1.32
CA ARG A 113 10.28 1.27 0.74
C ARG A 113 9.15 0.29 0.54
N GLU A 114 9.46 -0.90 0.04
CA GLU A 114 8.48 -1.96 -0.10
C GLU A 114 7.96 -2.43 1.28
N GLN A 115 8.83 -2.48 2.29
CA GLN A 115 8.41 -2.81 3.65
C GLN A 115 7.36 -1.82 4.19
N VAL A 116 7.51 -0.52 3.91
CA VAL A 116 6.50 0.49 4.22
C VAL A 116 5.17 0.21 3.50
N ARG A 117 5.21 -0.19 2.21
CA ARG A 117 4.01 -0.58 1.45
C ARG A 117 3.37 -1.87 1.98
N ILE A 118 4.15 -2.83 2.46
CA ILE A 118 3.64 -4.05 3.10
C ILE A 118 2.85 -3.71 4.37
N ILE A 119 3.35 -2.78 5.19
CA ILE A 119 2.64 -2.30 6.38
C ILE A 119 1.32 -1.65 5.98
N ALA A 120 1.34 -0.75 4.99
CA ALA A 120 0.12 -0.12 4.47
C ALA A 120 -0.91 -1.16 3.99
N ARG A 121 -0.50 -2.13 3.16
CA ARG A 121 -1.38 -3.22 2.68
C ARG A 121 -1.98 -4.02 3.83
N ARG A 122 -1.19 -4.34 4.87
CA ARG A 122 -1.68 -5.07 6.05
C ARG A 122 -2.83 -4.33 6.73
N LEU A 123 -2.68 -3.01 6.93
CA LEU A 123 -3.71 -2.19 7.57
C LEU A 123 -4.97 -2.07 6.70
N LEU A 124 -4.79 -1.89 5.40
CA LEU A 124 -5.89 -1.65 4.45
C LEU A 124 -6.69 -2.91 4.11
N ARG A 125 -6.07 -4.10 4.15
CA ARG A 125 -6.77 -5.38 3.90
C ARG A 125 -8.00 -5.58 4.77
N ALA A 126 -7.95 -5.14 6.04
CA ALA A 126 -9.08 -5.28 6.96
C ALA A 126 -10.28 -4.39 6.60
N LEU A 127 -10.10 -3.41 5.71
CA LEU A 127 -11.11 -2.43 5.34
C LEU A 127 -11.65 -2.63 3.91
N ALA A 128 -11.02 -3.48 3.10
CA ALA A 128 -11.32 -3.60 1.67
C ALA A 128 -12.78 -3.97 1.40
N ASP A 129 -13.35 -4.91 2.17
CA ASP A 129 -14.73 -5.37 1.98
C ASP A 129 -15.75 -4.26 2.22
N ASP A 130 -15.59 -3.55 3.34
CA ASP A 130 -16.45 -2.44 3.70
C ASP A 130 -16.29 -1.27 2.71
N ALA A 131 -15.09 -1.08 2.17
CA ALA A 131 -14.84 -0.03 1.19
C ALA A 131 -15.46 -0.33 -0.17
N LEU A 132 -15.42 -1.59 -0.63
CA LEU A 132 -16.11 -1.99 -1.86
C LEU A 132 -17.63 -1.89 -1.71
N ILE A 133 -18.18 -2.22 -0.54
CA ILE A 133 -19.60 -2.00 -0.25
C ILE A 133 -19.93 -0.51 -0.30
N ALA A 134 -19.12 0.35 0.33
CA ALA A 134 -19.32 1.80 0.28
C ALA A 134 -19.29 2.33 -1.16
N GLN A 135 -18.36 1.85 -1.99
CA GLN A 135 -18.27 2.24 -3.39
C GLN A 135 -19.49 1.81 -4.19
N ALA A 136 -19.98 0.58 -4.00
CA ALA A 136 -21.20 0.11 -4.63
C ALA A 136 -22.46 0.89 -4.17
N GLU A 137 -22.49 1.34 -2.90
CA GLU A 137 -23.57 2.19 -2.38
C GLU A 137 -23.53 3.59 -2.99
N ASP A 138 -22.34 4.17 -3.19
CA ASP A 138 -22.15 5.48 -3.81
C ASP A 138 -22.45 5.45 -5.33
N ASP A 139 -22.10 4.38 -6.04
CA ASP A 139 -22.34 4.22 -7.48
C ASP A 139 -23.83 3.99 -7.83
N ALA A 140 -24.65 3.59 -6.87
CA ALA A 140 -26.08 3.33 -7.04
C ALA A 140 -26.97 4.58 -6.88
N LEU A 141 -26.38 5.76 -6.65
CA LEU A 141 -27.05 7.06 -6.46
C LEU A 141 -27.11 7.89 -7.75
#